data_AF-A0A7X7V5Y0-F1
#
_entry.id   AF-A0A7X7V5Y0-F1
#
_cell.length_a   1.000
_cell.length_b   1.000
_cell.length_c   1.000
_cell.angle_alpha   90.00
_cell.angle_beta   90.00
_cell.angle_gamma   90.00
#
_symmetry.space_group_name_H-M   'P 1'
#
loop_
_entity.id
_entity.type
_entity.pdbx_description
1 polymer ?
#
loop_
_entity_poly.entity_id
_entity_poly.type
_entity_poly.pdbx_seq_one_letter_code
_entity_poly.pdbx_strand_id
1 'polypeptide(L)'
;QRALTDIDNGDWIAISQVDFGERSPSTFTARVSNVKVHSQIELRLDGVEGKLIGSVDIPLNDKNQDWVDVSAKVSEVQGVHDLYMVFRGKPDTKLLDFDYWQFK
;
A
#
# COMPACT_ATOMS: atom_id res chain seq x y z
N GLN A 1 9.32 -1.14 -17.70
CA GLN A 1 9.08 -1.10 -16.25
C GLN A 1 8.13 -2.25 -15.91
N ARG A 2 8.34 -2.96 -14.79
CA ARG A 2 7.46 -4.05 -14.34
C ARG A 2 6.74 -3.55 -13.09
N ALA A 3 5.44 -3.81 -12.99
CA ALA A 3 4.62 -3.42 -11.86
C ALA A 3 3.61 -4.53 -11.57
N LEU A 4 3.12 -4.59 -10.34
CA LEU A 4 1.92 -5.35 -10.01
C LEU A 4 0.71 -4.64 -10.65
N THR A 5 -0.09 -5.39 -11.38
CA THR A 5 -1.28 -4.91 -12.09
C THR A 5 -2.44 -5.85 -11.77
N ASP A 6 -3.59 -5.60 -12.38
CA ASP A 6 -4.81 -6.39 -12.23
C ASP A 6 -5.39 -6.38 -10.80
N ILE A 7 -5.04 -5.37 -10.00
CA ILE A 7 -5.45 -5.24 -8.59
C ILE A 7 -6.92 -4.86 -8.48
N ASP A 8 -7.70 -5.68 -7.78
CA ASP A 8 -9.08 -5.45 -7.39
C ASP A 8 -9.23 -5.15 -5.89
N ASN A 9 -10.43 -4.76 -5.47
CA ASN A 9 -10.75 -4.60 -4.06
C ASN A 9 -10.63 -5.93 -3.28
N GLY A 10 -9.82 -5.93 -2.23
CA GLY A 10 -9.59 -7.07 -1.35
C GLY A 10 -8.34 -7.86 -1.70
N ASP A 11 -7.70 -7.59 -2.85
CA ASP A 11 -6.41 -8.16 -3.18
C ASP A 11 -5.34 -7.68 -2.20
N TRP A 12 -4.27 -8.47 -2.08
CA TRP A 12 -3.16 -8.15 -1.20
C TRP A 12 -1.87 -8.78 -1.68
N ILE A 13 -0.76 -8.16 -1.27
CA ILE A 13 0.57 -8.77 -1.29
C ILE A 13 1.13 -8.78 0.13
N ALA A 14 2.02 -9.72 0.40
CA ALA A 14 2.70 -9.81 1.68
C ALA A 14 4.20 -10.01 1.52
N ILE A 15 4.94 -9.43 2.47
CA ILE A 15 6.37 -9.57 2.60
C ILE A 15 6.63 -10.12 4.00
N SER A 16 7.20 -11.31 4.07
CA SER A 16 7.49 -11.97 5.34
C SER A 16 8.72 -11.38 6.02
N GLN A 17 8.70 -11.35 7.35
CA GLN A 17 9.87 -11.01 8.19
C GLN A 17 10.48 -9.63 7.88
N VAL A 18 9.63 -8.62 7.71
CA VAL A 18 10.08 -7.23 7.61
C VAL A 18 10.56 -6.78 8.99
N ASP A 19 11.85 -6.42 9.08
CA ASP A 19 12.45 -5.85 10.28
C ASP A 19 12.28 -4.32 10.30
N PHE A 20 11.42 -3.85 11.21
CA PHE A 20 11.20 -2.42 11.46
C PHE A 20 12.22 -1.82 12.44
N GLY A 21 13.12 -2.65 12.99
CA GLY A 21 14.13 -2.26 13.97
C GLY A 21 13.54 -1.75 15.28
N GLU A 22 14.39 -1.10 16.08
CA GLU A 22 13.99 -0.48 17.36
C GLU A 22 13.37 0.91 17.17
N ARG A 23 13.58 1.54 16.01
CA ARG A 23 13.13 2.90 15.73
C ARG A 23 12.08 2.85 14.63
N SER A 24 10.83 3.02 15.03
CA SER A 24 9.68 2.96 14.12
C SER A 24 9.85 3.90 12.93
N PRO A 25 9.53 3.46 11.69
CA PRO A 25 9.35 4.38 10.60
C PRO A 25 8.17 5.31 10.89
N SER A 26 8.25 6.50 10.32
CA SER A 26 7.25 7.56 10.43
C SER A 26 6.28 7.57 9.24
N THR A 27 6.74 7.12 8.07
CA THR A 27 6.05 7.31 6.80
C THR A 27 6.22 6.07 5.91
N PHE A 28 5.19 5.78 5.14
CA PHE A 28 5.25 4.83 4.03
C PHE A 28 4.93 5.56 2.73
N THR A 29 5.68 5.27 1.67
CA THR A 29 5.47 5.80 0.32
C THR A 29 5.31 4.65 -0.65
N ALA A 30 4.34 4.74 -1.55
CA ALA A 30 4.14 3.82 -2.68
C ALA A 30 4.15 4.59 -4.00
N ARG A 31 4.68 3.97 -5.05
CA ARG A 31 4.60 4.49 -6.42
C ARG A 31 3.52 3.75 -7.20
N VAL A 32 2.52 4.50 -7.65
CA VAL A 32 1.34 3.96 -8.32
C VAL A 32 1.06 4.68 -9.63
N SER A 33 0.33 4.05 -10.54
CA SER A 33 -0.17 4.65 -11.77
C SER A 33 -1.53 4.06 -12.13
N ASN A 34 -2.11 4.52 -13.24
CA ASN A 34 -3.37 3.98 -13.77
C ASN A 34 -4.54 3.97 -12.76
N VAL A 35 -4.56 4.91 -11.82
CA VAL A 35 -5.58 5.01 -10.77
C VAL A 35 -6.94 5.30 -11.41
N LYS A 36 -7.87 4.33 -11.38
CA LYS A 36 -9.19 4.44 -12.03
C LYS A 36 -10.30 4.91 -11.10
N VAL A 37 -10.11 4.73 -9.79
CA VAL A 37 -11.06 5.08 -8.73
C VAL A 37 -10.29 5.50 -7.49
N HIS A 38 -10.97 6.21 -6.58
CA HIS A 38 -10.44 6.40 -5.24
C HIS A 38 -10.20 5.03 -4.59
N SER A 39 -8.99 4.82 -4.08
CA SER A 39 -8.56 3.56 -3.48
C SER A 39 -7.63 3.81 -2.30
N GLN A 40 -7.36 2.76 -1.53
CA GLN A 40 -6.45 2.78 -0.39
C GLN A 40 -5.53 1.56 -0.39
N ILE A 41 -4.34 1.73 0.16
CA ILE A 41 -3.46 0.62 0.56
C ILE A 41 -3.43 0.60 2.09
N GLU A 42 -4.04 -0.43 2.69
CA GLU A 42 -3.93 -0.70 4.12
C GLU A 42 -2.61 -1.43 4.40
N LEU A 43 -1.84 -0.93 5.37
CA LEU A 43 -0.63 -1.56 5.86
C LEU A 43 -0.96 -2.35 7.13
N ARG A 44 -0.93 -3.67 7.06
CA ARG A 44 -1.33 -4.56 8.15
C ARG A 44 -0.20 -5.50 8.57
N LEU A 45 -0.11 -5.79 9.85
CA LEU A 45 0.91 -6.69 10.41
C LEU A 45 0.32 -8.07 10.69
N ASP A 46 1.09 -9.10 10.33
CA ASP A 46 0.89 -10.50 10.71
C ASP A 46 -0.43 -11.14 10.21
N GLY A 47 -1.09 -10.49 9.24
CA GLY A 47 -2.24 -11.04 8.53
C GLY A 47 -3.03 -9.99 7.73
N VAL A 48 -3.86 -10.45 6.80
CA VAL A 48 -4.74 -9.61 5.96
C VAL A 48 -5.75 -8.81 6.79
N GLU A 49 -6.14 -9.32 7.96
CA GLU A 49 -7.02 -8.64 8.94
C GLU A 49 -6.25 -8.29 10.23
N GLY A 50 -4.92 -8.27 10.16
CA GLY A 50 -4.04 -7.99 11.29
C GLY A 50 -4.00 -6.50 11.68
N LYS A 51 -3.07 -6.15 12.57
CA LYS A 51 -2.96 -4.78 13.13
C LYS A 51 -2.71 -3.77 12.01
N LEU A 52 -3.64 -2.84 11.81
CA LEU A 52 -3.49 -1.74 10.88
C LEU A 52 -2.48 -0.72 11.43
N ILE A 53 -1.42 -0.46 10.67
CA ILE A 53 -0.37 0.52 11.04
C ILE A 53 -0.32 1.73 10.11
N GLY A 54 -1.09 1.74 9.03
CA GLY A 54 -1.20 2.89 8.13
C GLY A 54 -2.23 2.63 7.04
N SER A 55 -2.74 3.70 6.46
CA SER A 55 -3.60 3.64 5.27
C SER A 55 -3.16 4.74 4.31
N VAL A 56 -2.76 4.36 3.10
CA VAL A 56 -2.36 5.29 2.04
C VAL A 56 -3.56 5.61 1.19
N ASP A 57 -4.07 6.83 1.31
CA ASP A 57 -5.13 7.34 0.44
C ASP A 57 -4.60 7.61 -0.97
N ILE A 58 -5.30 7.07 -1.97
CA ILE A 58 -4.96 7.21 -3.39
C ILE A 58 -6.15 7.90 -4.08
N PRO A 59 -6.10 9.23 -4.24
CA PRO A 59 -7.17 9.96 -4.88
C PRO A 59 -7.25 9.58 -6.35
N LEU A 60 -8.48 9.58 -6.88
CA LEU A 60 -8.72 9.46 -8.31
C LEU A 60 -7.95 10.55 -9.06
N ASN A 61 -7.22 10.15 -10.11
CA ASN A 61 -6.49 11.04 -10.97
C ASN A 61 -6.91 10.86 -12.44
N ASP A 62 -8.07 11.44 -12.78
CA ASP A 62 -8.75 11.31 -14.08
C ASP A 62 -7.91 11.74 -15.30
N LYS A 63 -6.76 12.38 -15.09
CA LYS A 63 -5.99 13.03 -16.16
C LYS A 63 -4.62 12.40 -16.42
N ASN A 64 -4.10 11.55 -15.54
CA ASN A 64 -2.74 11.02 -15.66
C ASN A 64 -2.70 9.49 -15.51
N GLN A 65 -2.16 8.84 -16.54
CA GLN A 65 -1.63 7.46 -16.45
C GLN A 65 -0.17 7.45 -15.94
N ASP A 66 0.38 8.61 -15.60
CA ASP A 66 1.75 8.73 -15.11
C ASP A 66 1.92 8.17 -13.70
N TRP A 67 3.14 7.73 -13.41
CA TRP A 67 3.53 7.25 -12.10
C TRP A 67 3.66 8.39 -11.08
N VAL A 68 2.98 8.24 -9.95
CA VAL A 68 2.98 9.19 -8.84
C VAL A 68 3.33 8.50 -7.52
N ASP A 69 3.99 9.24 -6.63
CA ASP A 69 4.28 8.77 -5.28
C ASP A 69 3.17 9.26 -4.34
N VAL A 70 2.54 8.31 -3.64
CA VAL A 70 1.51 8.52 -2.61
C VAL A 70 2.08 8.11 -1.26
N SER A 71 1.71 8.78 -0.17
CA SER A 71 2.31 8.54 1.14
C SER A 71 1.32 8.70 2.28
N ALA A 72 1.58 8.02 3.39
CA ALA A 72 0.85 8.17 4.63
C ALA A 72 1.74 8.00 5.86
N LYS A 73 1.27 8.52 6.99
CA LYS A 73 1.90 8.30 8.30
C LYS A 73 1.74 6.85 8.72
N VAL A 74 2.76 6.34 9.39
CA VAL A 74 2.79 5.00 9.97
C VAL A 74 2.71 5.13 11.48
N SER A 75 1.80 4.38 12.11
CA SER A 75 1.74 4.25 13.56
C SER A 75 2.93 3.46 14.07
N GLU A 76 3.26 3.62 15.35
CA GLU A 76 4.40 2.95 15.96
C GLU A 76 4.42 1.42 15.72
N VAL A 77 5.53 0.96 15.14
CA VAL A 77 5.87 -0.44 14.87
C VAL A 77 7.37 -0.66 15.08
N GLN A 78 7.74 -1.78 15.69
CA GLN A 78 9.12 -2.16 15.95
C GLN A 78 9.26 -3.68 15.83
N GLY A 79 10.49 -4.16 15.67
CA GLY A 79 10.77 -5.58 15.55
C GLY A 79 10.36 -6.17 14.20
N VAL A 80 10.25 -7.49 14.16
CA VAL A 80 10.05 -8.25 12.91
C VAL A 80 8.60 -8.70 12.79
N HIS A 81 7.96 -8.35 11.67
CA HIS A 81 6.57 -8.69 11.36
C HIS A 81 6.41 -9.10 9.90
N ASP A 82 5.35 -9.86 9.60
CA ASP A 82 4.92 -10.01 8.21
C ASP A 82 4.10 -8.78 7.82
N LEU A 83 4.46 -8.10 6.74
CA LEU A 83 3.75 -6.92 6.25
C LEU A 83 2.80 -7.31 5.13
N TYR A 84 1.52 -6.98 5.32
CA TYR A 84 0.47 -7.10 4.33
C TYR A 84 0.11 -5.72 3.79
N MET A 85 0.11 -5.58 2.47
CA MET A 85 -0.42 -4.42 1.76
C MET A 85 -1.74 -4.84 1.13
N VAL A 86 -2.87 -4.42 1.74
CA VAL A 86 -4.21 -4.80 1.32
C VAL A 86 -4.83 -3.66 0.53
N PHE A 87 -5.24 -3.93 -0.70
CA PHE A 87 -5.81 -2.94 -1.60
C PHE A 87 -7.33 -2.84 -1.38
N ARG A 88 -7.82 -1.64 -1.11
CA ARG A 88 -9.23 -1.35 -0.85
C ARG A 88 -9.76 -0.35 -1.86
N GLY A 89 -10.98 -0.54 -2.31
CA GLY A 89 -11.60 0.35 -3.28
C GLY A 89 -12.99 -0.10 -3.68
N LYS A 90 -13.52 0.45 -4.77
CA LYS A 90 -14.82 0.05 -5.29
C LYS A 90 -14.74 -1.41 -5.82
N PRO A 91 -15.68 -2.30 -5.45
CA PRO A 91 -15.77 -3.65 -6.02
C PRO A 91 -15.93 -3.65 -7.55
N ASP A 92 -15.52 -4.77 -8.18
CA ASP A 92 -15.64 -5.01 -9.63
C ASP A 92 -14.99 -3.92 -10.51
N THR A 93 -13.96 -3.25 -9.98
CA THR A 93 -13.23 -2.17 -10.66
C THR A 93 -11.75 -2.31 -10.38
N LYS A 94 -10.94 -2.32 -11.44
CA LYS A 94 -9.48 -2.29 -11.32
C LYS A 94 -9.03 -0.99 -10.68
N LEU A 95 -8.19 -1.09 -9.65
CA LEU A 95 -7.86 0.05 -8.80
C LEU A 95 -6.71 0.88 -9.39
N LEU A 96 -5.55 0.25 -9.60
CA LEU A 96 -4.28 0.89 -9.93
C LEU A 96 -3.22 -0.14 -10.37
N ASP A 97 -2.10 0.36 -10.91
CA ASP A 97 -0.85 -0.41 -11.00
C ASP A 97 0.12 0.06 -9.89
N PHE A 98 0.87 -0.88 -9.32
CA PHE A 98 1.74 -0.67 -8.15
C PHE A 98 3.18 -1.12 -8.45
N ASP A 99 4.15 -0.21 -8.35
CA ASP A 99 5.55 -0.45 -8.73
C ASP A 99 6.44 -0.76 -7.52
N TYR A 100 6.76 0.26 -6.71
CA TYR A 100 7.60 0.11 -5.53
C TYR A 100 6.97 0.76 -4.30
N TRP A 101 7.56 0.44 -3.15
CA TRP A 101 7.24 1.07 -1.88
C TRP A 101 8.49 1.21 -1.01
N GLN A 102 8.41 2.08 0.01
CA GLN A 102 9.46 2.26 1.01
C GLN A 102 8.87 2.77 2.32
N PHE A 103 9.50 2.38 3.44
CA PHE A 103 9.33 3.05 4.73
C PHE A 103 10.42 4.11 4.95
N LYS A 104 10.10 5.13 5.73
CA LYS A 104 11.03 6.18 6.20
C LYS A 104 10.82 6.49 7.67
#